data_AF-A0A920DQD3-F1
#
_entry.id   AF-A0A920DQD3-F1
#
_cell.length_a   1.000
_cell.length_b   1.000
_cell.length_c   1.000
_cell.angle_alpha   90.00
_cell.angle_beta   90.00
_cell.angle_gamma   90.00
#
_symmetry.space_group_name_H-M   'P 1'
#
loop_
_entity.id
_entity.type
_entity.pdbx_description
1 polymer ?
#
loop_
_entity_poly.entity_id
_entity_poly.type
_entity_poly.pdbx_seq_one_letter_code
_entity_poly.pdbx_strand_id
1 'polypeptide(L)' 'MTALPIIETQAGDVSAFVPTNVISITDGQIFLETSYFNKGLLPAMNPDISVSRVGGAAQTPLIKNSVEE' A
#
# COMPACT_ATOMS: atom_id res chain seq x y z
N MET A 1 -3.74 -19.35 0.43
CA MET A 1 -3.65 -18.61 1.72
C MET A 1 -3.20 -17.20 1.39
N THR A 2 -3.87 -16.18 1.94
CA THR A 2 -3.54 -14.76 1.70
C THR A 2 -3.11 -14.14 3.01
N ALA A 3 -2.04 -13.34 3.01
CA ALA A 3 -1.52 -12.68 4.20
C ALA A 3 -1.63 -11.15 4.07
N LEU A 4 -2.03 -10.50 5.16
CA LEU A 4 -2.15 -9.04 5.28
C LEU A 4 -1.38 -8.58 6.53
N PRO A 5 -0.03 -8.57 6.49
CA PRO A 5 0.76 -8.12 7.63
C PRO A 5 0.59 -6.61 7.87
N ILE A 6 0.56 -6.20 9.14
CA ILE A 6 0.50 -4.80 9.55
C ILE A 6 1.81 -4.46 10.28
N ILE A 7 2.36 -3.29 9.96
CA ILE A 7 3.60 -2.78 10.56
C ILE A 7 3.37 -1.33 10.95
N GLU A 8 3.81 -0.96 12.13
CA GLU A 8 3.85 0.43 12.57
C GLU A 8 5.19 1.05 12.15
N THR A 9 5.13 2.18 11.43
CA THR A 9 6.30 3.00 11.14
C THR A 9 6.41 4.13 12.17
N GLN A 10 7.64 4.45 12.56
CA GLN A 10 7.88 5.57 13.45
C GLN A 10 8.03 6.84 12.61
N ALA A 11 7.17 7.84 12.84
CA ALA A 11 7.14 9.08 12.08
C ALA A 11 7.08 8.92 10.53
N GLY A 12 6.51 7.80 10.05
CA GLY A 12 6.44 7.50 8.62
C GLY A 12 7.75 6.99 8.01
N ASP A 13 8.76 6.64 8.82
CA ASP A 13 10.04 6.12 8.32
C ASP A 13 9.91 4.68 7.78
N VAL A 14 9.93 4.56 6.45
CA VAL A 14 9.92 3.28 5.72
C VAL A 14 11.31 2.67 5.55
N SER A 15 12.37 3.41 5.87
CA SER A 15 13.76 2.97 5.73
C SER A 15 14.29 2.24 6.97
N ALA A 16 13.52 2.22 8.06
CA ALA A 16 13.85 1.45 9.25
C ALA A 16 13.98 -0.05 8.95
N PHE A 17 14.78 -0.75 9.76
CA PHE A 17 15.14 -2.15 9.53
C PHE A 17 13.93 -3.09 9.38
N VAL A 18 12.95 -3.00 10.28
CA VAL A 18 11.76 -3.87 10.25
C VAL A 18 10.86 -3.56 9.05
N PRO A 19 10.45 -2.30 8.80
CA PRO A 19 9.70 -1.94 7.59
C PRO A 19 10.38 -2.40 6.30
N THR A 20 11.68 -2.11 6.15
CA THR A 20 12.45 -2.48 4.94
C THR A 20 12.42 -3.98 4.69
N ASN A 21 12.61 -4.80 5.73
CA ASN A 21 12.64 -6.26 5.59
C ASN A 21 11.27 -6.84 5.24
N VAL A 22 10.19 -6.31 5.79
CA VAL A 22 8.86 -6.83 5.44
C VAL A 22 8.46 -6.37 4.04
N ILE A 23 8.74 -5.11 3.68
CA ILE A 23 8.50 -4.59 2.32
C ILE A 23 9.20 -5.48 1.28
N SER A 24 10.45 -5.89 1.54
CA SER A 24 11.20 -6.74 0.60
C SER A 24 10.63 -8.16 0.46
N ILE A 25 9.91 -8.67 1.46
CA ILE A 25 9.27 -10.00 1.44
C ILE A 25 7.87 -9.95 0.82
N THR A 26 7.11 -8.87 1.06
CA THR A 26 5.74 -8.74 0.56
C THR A 26 5.67 -8.48 -0.95
N ASP A 27 4.51 -8.75 -1.55
CA ASP A 27 4.19 -8.46 -2.95
C ASP A 27 3.62 -7.05 -3.15
N GLY A 28 3.72 -6.19 -2.15
CA GLY A 28 3.20 -4.82 -2.20
C GLY A 28 2.77 -4.35 -0.82
N GLN A 29 2.41 -3.08 -0.77
CA GLN A 29 2.02 -2.42 0.47
C GLN A 29 0.95 -1.36 0.21
N ILE A 30 0.13 -1.15 1.23
CA ILE A 30 -0.73 0.02 1.36
C ILE A 30 -0.10 0.88 2.46
N PHE A 31 0.42 2.04 2.08
CA PHE A 31 1.04 2.97 3.02
C PHE A 31 0.02 4.03 3.47
N LEU A 32 -0.18 4.13 4.78
CA LEU A 32 -1.12 5.08 5.39
C LEU A 32 -0.37 6.29 5.95
N GLU A 33 -0.79 7.50 5.58
CA GLU A 33 -0.18 8.74 6.04
C GLU A 33 -1.01 9.48 7.09
N THR A 34 -0.34 9.89 8.16
CA THR A 34 -0.90 10.79 9.18
C THR A 34 -1.38 12.12 8.57
N SER A 35 -0.68 12.61 7.54
CA SER A 35 -1.03 13.88 6.88
C SER A 35 -2.39 13.80 6.17
N TYR A 36 -2.71 12.67 5.54
CA TYR A 36 -3.97 12.42 4.83
C TYR A 36 -5.10 12.18 5.84
N PHE A 37 -4.83 11.41 6.89
CA PHE A 37 -5.76 11.19 7.98
C PHE A 37 -6.19 12.51 8.63
N ASN A 38 -5.24 13.40 8.95
CA ASN A 38 -5.51 14.70 9.54
C ASN A 38 -6.29 15.65 8.62
N LYS A 39 -6.26 15.42 7.31
CA LYS A 39 -7.07 16.15 6.30
C LYS A 39 -8.47 15.54 6.12
N GLY A 40 -8.80 14.46 6.83
CA GLY A 40 -10.08 13.76 6.70
C GLY A 40 -10.17 12.85 5.47
N LEU A 41 -9.06 12.61 4.76
CA LEU A 41 -9.01 11.66 3.65
C LEU A 41 -8.92 10.24 4.22
N LEU A 42 -10.04 9.52 4.18
CA LEU A 42 -10.17 8.16 4.70
C LEU A 42 -10.65 7.22 3.58
N PRO A 43 -9.95 6.10 3.30
CA PRO A 43 -8.73 5.65 3.96
C PRO A 43 -7.52 6.52 3.58
N ALA A 44 -6.64 6.79 4.54
CA ALA A 44 -5.50 7.70 4.42
C ALA A 44 -4.33 7.12 3.59
N MET A 45 -4.63 6.41 2.51
CA MET A 45 -3.67 5.74 1.63
C MET A 45 -2.92 6.75 0.76
N ASN A 46 -1.58 6.70 0.78
CA ASN A 46 -0.76 7.43 -0.18
C ASN A 46 -0.58 6.60 -1.47
N PRO A 47 -1.10 7.05 -2.64
CA PRO A 47 -0.99 6.33 -3.91
C PRO A 47 0.42 6.31 -4.50
N ASP A 48 1.29 7.26 -4.15
CA ASP A 48 2.64 7.36 -4.70
C ASP A 48 3.60 6.30 -4.10
N ILE A 49 3.34 5.90 -2.85
CA ILE A 49 4.19 4.94 -2.11
C ILE A 49 3.54 3.54 -2.06
N SER A 50 2.21 3.48 -2.16
CA SER A 50 1.47 2.21 -2.15
C SER A 50 1.57 1.53 -3.51
N VAL A 51 1.92 0.24 -3.51
CA VAL A 51 2.08 -0.53 -4.76
C VAL A 51 1.57 -1.95 -4.60
N SER A 52 1.19 -2.56 -5.72
CA SER A 52 0.95 -3.99 -5.84
C SER A 52 1.83 -4.54 -6.97
N ARG A 53 2.71 -5.48 -6.64
CA ARG A 53 3.57 -6.20 -7.61
C ARG A 53 2.75 -7.09 -8.53
N VAL A 54 1.61 -7.61 -8.05
CA VAL A 54 0.68 -8.42 -8.86
C VAL A 54 -0.11 -7.53 -9.82
N GLY A 55 -0.46 -6.31 -9.40
CA GLY A 55 -1.10 -5.29 -10.23
C GLY A 55 -2.42 -5.76 -10.85
N GLY A 56 -2.64 -5.41 -12.12
CA GLY A 56 -3.88 -5.72 -12.86
C GLY A 56 -4.16 -7.21 -13.05
N ALA A 57 -3.20 -8.10 -12.82
CA ALA A 57 -3.44 -9.54 -12.90
C ALA A 57 -4.40 -10.06 -11.81
N ALA A 58 -4.51 -9.34 -10.69
CA ALA A 58 -5.46 -9.65 -9.62
C ALA A 58 -6.82 -8.94 -9.77
N GLN A 59 -7.00 -8.10 -10.80
CA GLN A 59 -8.22 -7.35 -11.02
C GLN A 59 -9.21 -8.12 -11.90
N THR A 60 -10.50 -7.99 -11.61
CA THR A 60 -11.55 -8.47 -12.53
C THR A 60 -11.55 -7.65 -13.83
N PRO A 61 -11.99 -8.21 -14.98
CA PRO A 61 -11.98 -7.50 -16.26
C PRO A 61 -12.67 -6.13 -16.24
N LEU A 62 -13.79 -6.00 -15.51
CA LEU A 62 -14.52 -4.73 -15.40
C LEU A 62 -13.67 -3.61 -14.77
N ILE A 63 -13.03 -3.91 -13.63
CA ILE A 63 -12.20 -2.94 -12.93
C ILE A 63 -10.97 -2.58 -13.76
N LYS A 64 -10.30 -3.58 -14.33
CA LYS A 64 -9.10 -3.35 -15.15
C LYS A 64 -9.39 -2.39 -16.31
N ASN A 65 -10.47 -2.64 -17.06
CA ASN A 65 -10.85 -1.80 -18.18
C ASN A 65 -11.21 -0.37 -17.75
N SER A 66 -11.85 -0.20 -16.59
CA SER A 66 -12.23 1.14 -16.09
C SER A 66 -11.05 2.03 -15.63
N VAL A 67 -9.88 1.44 -15.43
CA VAL A 67 -8.66 2.15 -14.98
C VAL A 67 -7.66 2.35 -16.12
N GLU A 68 -7.76 1.56 -17.19
CA GLU A 68 -6.92 1.67 -18.39
C GLU A 68 -7.42 2.70 -19.43
N GLU A 69 -8.68 3.16 -19.31
CA GLU A 69 -9.22 4.31 -20.05
C GLU A 69 -8.70 5.65 -19.51
#